data_AF-W4VFS4-F1
#
_entry.id   AF-W4VFS4-F1
#
_cell.length_a   1.000
_cell.length_b   1.000
_cell.length_c   1.000
_cell.angle_alpha   90.00
_cell.angle_beta   90.00
_cell.angle_gamma   90.00
#
_symmetry.space_group_name_H-M   'P 1'
#
loop_
_entity.id
_entity.type
_entity.pdbx_description
1 polymer ?
#
loop_
_entity_poly.entity_id
_entity_poly.type
_entity_poly.pdbx_seq_one_letter_code
_entity_poly.pdbx_strand_id
1 'polypeptide(L)'
;MKFTDGNWLVREGYVIHFPKIIHEVVEIDGAVTLYAPCKYLNHRGDTLDGPLLTIKISTPIDDVLRIQTWHFKGGKRKISKL
;
A
#
# COMPACT_ATOMS: atom_id res chain seq x y z
N MET A 1 15.04 -9.57 -7.07
CA MET A 1 14.33 -8.97 -8.22
C MET A 1 14.75 -7.51 -8.34
N LYS A 2 14.90 -6.94 -9.55
CA LYS A 2 15.26 -5.52 -9.75
C LYS A 2 14.13 -4.80 -10.51
N PHE A 3 13.58 -3.75 -9.91
CA PHE A 3 12.49 -2.92 -10.45
C PHE A 3 12.97 -1.54 -10.94
N THR A 4 14.13 -1.09 -10.47
CA THR A 4 14.79 0.14 -10.88
C THR A 4 15.89 -0.15 -11.90
N ASP A 5 16.25 0.87 -12.67
CA ASP A 5 17.42 0.91 -13.55
C ASP A 5 18.32 2.08 -13.12
N GLY A 6 19.29 1.78 -12.26
CA GLY A 6 20.07 2.79 -11.56
C GLY A 6 19.24 3.62 -10.56
N ASN A 7 19.69 4.84 -10.29
CA ASN A 7 19.04 5.74 -9.33
C ASN A 7 17.86 6.52 -9.93
N TRP A 8 17.83 6.68 -11.25
CA TRP A 8 16.98 7.67 -11.93
C TRP A 8 15.87 7.07 -12.76
N LEU A 9 16.01 5.81 -13.19
CA LEU A 9 15.07 5.19 -14.12
C LEU A 9 14.34 4.01 -13.47
N VAL A 10 13.12 3.78 -13.95
CA VAL A 10 12.39 2.54 -13.70
C VAL A 10 12.78 1.56 -14.80
N ARG A 11 12.97 0.29 -14.43
CA ARG A 11 13.32 -0.76 -15.39
C ARG A 11 12.18 -0.93 -16.41
N GLU A 12 12.53 -1.12 -17.68
CA GLU A 12 11.56 -1.37 -18.75
C GLU A 12 10.59 -2.51 -18.41
N GLY A 13 9.31 -2.32 -18.74
CA GLY A 13 8.23 -3.27 -18.44
C GLY A 13 7.64 -3.16 -17.03
N TYR A 14 8.13 -2.24 -16.19
CA TYR A 14 7.59 -1.99 -14.86
C TYR A 14 6.95 -0.60 -14.75
N VAL A 15 5.83 -0.55 -14.02
CA VAL A 15 5.20 0.69 -13.53
C VAL A 15 5.14 0.58 -12.02
N ILE A 16 5.70 1.57 -11.30
CA ILE A 16 5.76 1.55 -9.84
C ILE A 16 4.81 2.60 -9.28
N HIS A 17 3.91 2.16 -8.40
CA HIS A 17 2.98 3.03 -7.69
C HIS A 17 3.40 3.11 -6.21
N PHE A 18 3.95 4.26 -5.81
CA PHE A 18 4.32 4.54 -4.42
C PHE A 18 3.20 5.31 -3.73
N PRO A 19 2.85 5.00 -2.46
CA PRO A 19 1.94 5.85 -1.70
C PRO A 19 2.54 7.25 -1.56
N LYS A 20 1.74 8.29 -1.82
CA LYS A 20 2.20 9.69 -1.82
C LYS A 20 1.72 10.49 -0.62
N ILE A 21 0.49 10.25 -0.19
CA ILE A 21 -0.12 10.88 0.97
C ILE A 21 -0.96 9.86 1.74
N ILE A 22 -1.32 10.17 2.99
CA ILE A 22 -2.37 9.47 3.73
C ILE A 22 -3.66 10.26 3.52
N HIS A 23 -4.64 9.64 2.86
CA HIS A 23 -5.94 10.27 2.63
C HIS A 23 -6.87 10.10 3.82
N GLU A 24 -6.86 8.92 4.44
CA GLU A 24 -7.72 8.56 5.56
C GLU A 24 -6.98 7.64 6.54
N VAL A 25 -7.30 7.80 7.82
CA VAL A 25 -6.82 6.99 8.94
C VAL A 25 -8.03 6.44 9.68
N VAL A 26 -8.04 5.13 9.91
CA VAL A 26 -9.10 4.44 10.64
C VAL A 26 -8.49 3.64 11.78
N GLU A 27 -8.95 3.88 13.01
CA GLU A 27 -8.46 3.21 14.22
C GLU A 27 -9.56 2.31 14.79
N ILE A 28 -9.35 1.00 14.74
CA ILE A 28 -10.32 -0.01 15.18
C ILE A 28 -9.55 -1.18 15.81
N ASP A 29 -10.03 -1.70 16.94
CA ASP A 29 -9.52 -2.89 17.62
C ASP A 29 -7.99 -2.86 17.88
N GLY A 30 -7.47 -1.71 18.30
CA GLY A 30 -6.04 -1.53 18.57
C GLY A 30 -5.15 -1.58 17.31
N ALA A 31 -5.74 -1.41 16.13
CA ALA A 31 -5.03 -1.36 14.85
C ALA A 31 -5.33 -0.06 14.10
N VAL A 32 -4.32 0.44 13.37
CA VAL A 32 -4.42 1.62 12.52
C VAL A 32 -4.45 1.15 11.07
N THR A 33 -5.46 1.57 10.31
CA THR A 33 -5.55 1.36 8.87
C THR A 33 -5.40 2.68 8.14
N LEU A 34 -4.44 2.75 7.23
CA LEU A 34 -4.15 3.91 6.38
C LEU A 34 -4.63 3.61 4.95
N TYR A 35 -5.37 4.57 4.39
CA TYR A 35 -5.71 4.58 2.96
C TYR A 35 -4.81 5.57 2.25
N ALA A 36 -3.87 5.05 1.46
CA ALA A 36 -2.77 5.83 0.90
C ALA A 36 -2.80 5.80 -0.64
N PRO A 37 -3.29 6.86 -1.30
CA PRO A 37 -3.28 6.95 -2.76
C PRO A 37 -1.86 7.06 -3.30
N CYS A 38 -1.66 6.55 -4.52
CA CYS A 38 -0.35 6.57 -5.19
C CYS A 38 -0.09 7.82 -6.04
N LYS A 39 -0.87 8.89 -5.79
CA LYS A 39 -0.71 10.23 -6.37
C LYS A 39 -1.08 11.30 -5.33
N TYR A 40 -0.68 12.54 -5.59
CA TYR A 40 -1.17 13.68 -4.81
C TYR A 40 -2.64 13.95 -5.14
N LEU A 41 -3.39 14.43 -4.15
CA LEU A 41 -4.78 14.84 -4.30
C LEU A 41 -4.85 16.36 -4.15
N ASN A 42 -5.06 17.08 -5.25
CA ASN A 42 -5.11 18.54 -5.29
C ASN A 42 -6.55 19.06 -5.22
N HIS A 43 -7.50 18.28 -5.74
CA HIS A 43 -8.92 18.58 -5.71
C HIS A 43 -9.76 17.29 -5.61
N ARG A 44 -11.05 17.42 -5.30
CA ARG A 44 -11.94 16.25 -5.14
C ARG A 44 -11.99 15.32 -6.35
N GLY A 45 -11.82 15.83 -7.57
CA GLY A 45 -11.77 14.99 -8.77
C GLY A 45 -10.64 13.95 -8.74
N ASP A 46 -9.57 14.19 -7.98
CA ASP A 46 -8.42 13.28 -7.89
C ASP A 46 -8.71 12.03 -7.08
N THR A 47 -9.83 11.97 -6.35
CA THR A 47 -10.19 10.83 -5.51
C THR A 47 -10.86 9.69 -6.30
N LEU A 48 -11.00 9.85 -7.62
CA LEU A 48 -11.81 8.94 -8.45
C LEU A 48 -10.96 7.96 -9.29
N ASP A 49 -9.66 8.18 -9.40
CA ASP A 49 -8.76 7.42 -10.27
C ASP A 49 -7.43 7.06 -9.59
N GLY A 50 -6.80 6.03 -10.14
CA GLY A 50 -5.49 5.55 -9.71
C GLY A 50 -5.52 4.56 -8.53
N PRO A 51 -4.38 3.93 -8.22
CA PRO A 51 -4.31 2.93 -7.14
C PRO A 51 -4.42 3.55 -5.74
N LEU A 52 -5.09 2.83 -4.85
CA LEU A 52 -5.16 3.09 -3.42
C LEU A 52 -4.56 1.90 -2.67
N LEU A 53 -3.51 2.14 -1.88
CA LEU A 53 -2.97 1.11 -0.99
C LEU A 53 -3.73 1.12 0.33
N THR A 54 -4.15 -0.06 0.79
CA THR A 54 -4.58 -0.25 2.18
C THR A 54 -3.39 -0.73 2.99
N ILE A 55 -3.02 -0.01 4.04
CA ILE A 55 -1.93 -0.38 4.95
C ILE A 55 -2.52 -0.57 6.34
N LYS A 56 -2.44 -1.76 6.91
CA LYS A 56 -2.85 -2.03 8.30
C LYS A 56 -1.63 -2.24 9.17
N ILE A 57 -1.58 -1.50 10.27
CA ILE A 57 -0.56 -1.59 11.32
C ILE A 57 -1.26 -2.11 12.57
N SER A 58 -0.72 -3.18 13.15
CA SER A 58 -1.22 -3.78 14.39
C SER A 58 -0.07 -4.39 15.20
N THR A 59 -0.34 -4.79 16.44
CA THR A 59 0.66 -5.38 17.33
C THR A 59 0.26 -6.80 17.69
N PRO A 60 0.90 -7.86 17.14
CA PRO A 60 0.57 -9.24 17.49
C PRO A 60 1.11 -9.65 18.88
N ILE A 61 2.20 -9.02 19.32
CA ILE A 61 2.85 -9.15 20.63
C ILE A 61 3.56 -7.82 20.95
N ASP A 62 3.86 -7.58 22.22
CA ASP A 62 4.53 -6.35 22.68
C ASP A 62 5.83 -6.07 21.89
N ASP A 63 6.06 -4.79 21.62
CA ASP A 63 7.21 -4.26 20.87
C ASP A 63 7.37 -4.77 19.43
N VAL A 64 6.34 -5.39 18.84
CA VAL A 64 6.34 -5.83 17.43
C VAL A 64 5.23 -5.15 16.63
N LEU A 65 5.60 -4.43 15.58
CA LEU A 65 4.64 -3.89 14.61
C LEU A 65 4.48 -4.83 13.42
N ARG A 66 3.26 -5.35 13.23
CA ARG A 66 2.85 -6.03 12.01
C ARG A 66 2.33 -5.00 11.02
N ILE A 67 3.01 -4.89 9.88
CA ILE A 67 2.60 -4.03 8.77
C ILE A 67 2.11 -4.91 7.63
N GLN A 68 0.87 -4.71 7.20
CA GLN A 68 0.28 -5.43 6.08
C GLN A 68 -0.17 -4.44 5.02
N THR A 69 0.21 -4.68 3.77
CA THR A 69 -0.12 -3.79 2.65
C THR A 69 -0.86 -4.57 1.57
N TRP A 70 -1.94 -3.98 1.06
CA TRP A 70 -2.73 -4.55 -0.03
C TRP A 70 -2.94 -3.51 -1.14
N HIS A 71 -2.78 -3.96 -2.39
CA HIS A 71 -3.34 -3.30 -3.56
C HIS A 71 -4.73 -3.89 -3.87
N PHE A 72 -4.79 -5.18 -4.20
CA PHE A 72 -6.06 -5.90 -4.39
C PHE A 72 -6.27 -6.95 -3.30
N LYS A 73 -7.37 -6.85 -2.55
CA LYS A 73 -7.76 -7.83 -1.52
C LYS A 73 -8.55 -9.03 -2.09
N GLY A 74 -9.05 -8.92 -3.32
CA GLY A 74 -9.82 -9.99 -3.98
C GLY A 74 -8.98 -11.12 -4.59
N GLY A 75 -7.65 -11.06 -4.50
CA GLY A 75 -6.78 -12.12 -5.02
C GLY A 75 -6.97 -13.44 -4.27
N LYS A 76 -7.02 -14.57 -4.98
CA LYS A 76 -7.02 -15.89 -4.35
C LYS A 76 -5.74 -16.07 -3.54
N ARG A 77 -5.88 -16.42 -2.26
CA ARG A 77 -4.75 -16.71 -1.37
C ARG A 77 -3.98 -17.90 -1.92
N LYS A 78 -2.73 -17.68 -2.31
CA LYS A 78 -1.80 -18.76 -2.63
C LYS A 78 -1.33 -19.37 -1.33
N ILE A 79 -1.89 -20.52 -0.95
CA ILE A 79 -1.39 -21.32 0.16
C ILE A 79 -0.17 -22.07 -0.38
N SER A 80 1.01 -21.86 0.22
CA SER A 80 2.16 -22.72 -0.06
C SER A 80 1.81 -24.13 0.38
N LYS A 81 1.81 -25.09 -0.55
CA LYS A 81 1.86 -26.51 -0.19
C LYS A 81 3.23 -26.74 0.42
N LEU A 82 3.27 -27.01 1.72
CA LEU A 82 4.41 -27.63 2.38
C LEU A 82 4.53 -29.08 1.89
#